data_AF-A0A8C5UKM0-F1
#
_entry.id   AF-A0A8C5UKM0-F1
#
_cell.length_a   1.000
_cell.length_b   1.000
_cell.length_c   1.000
_cell.angle_alpha   90.00
_cell.angle_beta   90.00
_cell.angle_gamma   90.00
#
_symmetry.space_group_name_H-M   'P 1'
#
loop_
_entity.id
_entity.type
_entity.pdbx_description
1 polymer ?
#
loop_
_entity_poly.entity_id
_entity_poly.type
_entity_poly.pdbx_seq_one_letter_code
_entity_poly.pdbx_strand_id
1 'polypeptide(L)'
;MVPVTAPYVAGFLAFREVPVLVEAVQRLQQEEPQLQPQVLLVDGNGLLHPRGFGTACHLGVLTDLPCIGVAKNLLQVDGLVRDELHREQVRSSWDLFLVFNI
;
A
#
# COMPACT_ATOMS: atom_id res chain seq x y z
N MET A 1 1.37 -8.40 -20.29
CA MET A 1 0.21 -8.69 -19.41
C MET A 1 0.65 -9.80 -18.48
N VAL A 2 0.49 -9.65 -17.16
CA VAL A 2 0.95 -10.67 -16.19
C VAL A 2 -0.25 -11.55 -15.80
N PRO A 3 -0.15 -12.89 -15.90
CA PRO A 3 -1.24 -13.77 -15.51
C PRO A 3 -1.43 -13.79 -13.99
N VAL A 4 -2.66 -13.61 -13.54
CA VAL A 4 -3.03 -13.67 -12.11
C VAL A 4 -3.99 -14.83 -11.91
N THR A 5 -3.49 -15.92 -11.34
CA THR A 5 -4.23 -17.20 -11.19
C THR A 5 -4.98 -17.31 -9.87
N ALA A 6 -4.56 -16.58 -8.84
CA ALA A 6 -5.23 -16.59 -7.54
C ALA A 6 -6.65 -15.97 -7.64
N PRO A 7 -7.67 -16.57 -7.00
CA PRO A 7 -9.04 -16.05 -7.02
C PRO A 7 -9.15 -14.71 -6.30
N TYR A 8 -10.15 -13.90 -6.66
CA TYR A 8 -10.43 -12.66 -5.94
C TYR A 8 -11.24 -12.97 -4.69
N VAL A 9 -10.65 -12.69 -3.52
CA VAL A 9 -11.33 -12.74 -2.23
C VAL A 9 -11.05 -11.44 -1.49
N ALA A 10 -12.09 -10.77 -1.01
CA ALA A 10 -11.96 -9.51 -0.28
C ALA A 10 -11.07 -9.70 0.97
N GLY A 11 -10.10 -8.79 1.15
CA GLY A 11 -9.09 -8.92 2.21
C GLY A 11 -7.96 -9.90 1.92
N PHE A 12 -7.85 -10.43 0.69
CA PHE A 12 -6.74 -11.27 0.23
C PHE A 12 -6.16 -10.79 -1.12
N LEU A 13 -6.37 -9.52 -1.47
CA LEU A 13 -5.88 -8.95 -2.72
C LEU A 13 -4.35 -9.06 -2.86
N ALA A 14 -3.62 -8.96 -1.73
CA ALA A 14 -2.18 -9.10 -1.69
C ALA A 14 -1.68 -10.41 -2.35
N PHE A 15 -2.43 -11.52 -2.23
CA PHE A 15 -2.05 -12.80 -2.86
C PHE A 15 -2.10 -12.78 -4.39
N ARG A 16 -2.82 -11.82 -4.97
CA ARG A 16 -2.90 -11.61 -6.42
C ARG A 16 -1.77 -10.72 -6.94
N GLU A 17 -1.37 -9.72 -6.16
CA GLU A 17 -0.49 -8.64 -6.63
C GLU A 17 0.96 -8.80 -6.14
N VAL A 18 1.16 -9.17 -4.88
CA VAL A 18 2.48 -9.20 -4.23
C VAL A 18 3.47 -10.13 -4.92
N PRO A 19 3.12 -11.35 -5.41
CA PRO A 19 4.08 -12.22 -6.07
C PRO A 19 4.78 -11.55 -7.26
N VAL A 20 4.02 -10.80 -8.06
CA VAL A 20 4.53 -10.07 -9.23
C VAL A 20 5.39 -8.88 -8.81
N LEU A 21 4.99 -8.18 -7.75
CA LEU A 21 5.75 -7.04 -7.21
C LEU A 21 7.08 -7.50 -6.60
N VAL A 22 7.10 -8.63 -5.90
CA VAL A 22 8.32 -9.23 -5.34
C VAL A 22 9.29 -9.59 -6.47
N GLU A 23 8.81 -10.22 -7.54
CA GLU A 23 9.63 -10.54 -8.72
C GLU A 23 10.25 -9.27 -9.33
N ALA A 24 9.46 -8.20 -9.47
CA ALA A 24 9.95 -6.93 -10.00
C ALA A 24 11.02 -6.28 -9.10
N VAL A 25 10.82 -6.29 -7.78
CA VAL A 25 11.79 -5.76 -6.81
C VAL A 25 13.08 -6.58 -6.81
N GLN A 26 12.97 -7.91 -6.80
CA GLN A 26 14.12 -8.81 -6.83
C GLN A 26 14.93 -8.63 -8.12
N ARG A 27 14.24 -8.48 -9.25
CA ARG A 27 14.88 -8.19 -10.53
C ARG A 27 15.63 -6.87 -10.50
N LEU A 28 15.06 -5.81 -9.93
CA LEU A 28 15.75 -4.53 -9.75
C LEU A 28 17.00 -4.67 -8.87
N GLN A 29 16.89 -5.39 -7.75
CA GLN A 29 18.00 -5.65 -6.84
C GLN A 29 19.15 -6.42 -7.51
N GLN A 30 18.84 -7.31 -8.46
CA GLN A 30 19.82 -8.13 -9.18
C GLN A 30 20.43 -7.39 -10.38
N GLU A 31 19.61 -6.72 -11.19
CA GLU A 31 20.04 -6.08 -12.44
C GLU A 31 20.67 -4.70 -12.20
N GLU A 32 20.14 -3.93 -11.24
CA GLU A 32 20.58 -2.55 -10.97
C GLU A 32 20.72 -2.27 -9.46
N PRO A 33 21.69 -2.89 -8.75
CA PRO A 33 21.80 -2.79 -7.29
C PRO A 33 21.95 -1.35 -6.78
N GLN A 34 22.58 -0.47 -7.56
CA GLN A 34 22.73 0.95 -7.23
C GLN A 34 21.41 1.73 -7.18
N LEU A 35 20.34 1.20 -7.77
CA LEU A 35 19.00 1.81 -7.79
C LEU A 35 18.06 1.18 -6.77
N GLN A 36 18.58 0.39 -5.82
CA GLN A 36 17.75 -0.22 -4.79
C GLN A 36 17.03 0.86 -3.96
N PRO A 37 15.68 0.82 -3.88
CA PRO A 37 14.93 1.82 -3.13
C PRO A 37 15.13 1.62 -1.63
N GLN A 38 15.25 2.73 -0.90
CA GLN A 38 15.29 2.72 0.56
C GLN A 38 13.89 2.55 1.18
N VAL A 39 12.84 2.89 0.42
CA VAL A 39 11.44 2.74 0.82
C VAL A 39 10.57 2.52 -0.41
N LEU A 40 9.55 1.67 -0.29
CA LEU A 40 8.54 1.45 -1.30
C LEU A 40 7.24 2.14 -0.92
N LEU A 41 6.69 2.92 -1.84
CA LEU A 41 5.33 3.46 -1.74
C LEU A 41 4.40 2.55 -2.52
N VAL A 42 3.48 1.90 -1.82
CA VAL A 42 2.58 0.88 -2.38
C VAL A 42 1.17 1.44 -2.46
N ASP A 43 0.56 1.41 -3.65
CA ASP A 43 -0.86 1.76 -3.83
C ASP A 43 -1.73 0.67 -3.20
N GLY A 44 -2.04 0.82 -1.91
CA GLY A 44 -2.70 -0.19 -1.13
C GLY A 44 -2.53 0.04 0.37
N ASN A 45 -3.15 -0.82 1.17
CA ASN A 45 -3.07 -0.73 2.62
C ASN A 45 -1.88 -1.50 3.20
N GLY A 46 -1.36 -1.02 4.33
CA GLY A 46 -0.43 -1.74 5.19
C GLY A 46 -1.17 -2.36 6.39
N LEU A 47 -0.90 -1.86 7.59
CA LEU A 47 -1.55 -2.29 8.83
C LEU A 47 -3.07 -2.02 8.83
N LEU A 48 -3.53 -1.00 8.11
CA LEU A 48 -4.95 -0.67 7.97
C LEU A 48 -5.68 -1.70 7.08
N HIS A 49 -5.88 -2.89 7.60
CA HIS A 49 -6.42 -4.05 6.90
C HIS A 49 -7.21 -4.92 7.89
N PRO A 50 -8.25 -5.69 7.49
CA PRO A 50 -9.06 -6.49 8.42
C PRO A 50 -8.29 -7.52 9.24
N ARG A 51 -7.03 -7.79 8.86
CA ARG A 51 -6.11 -8.74 9.50
C ARG A 51 -4.79 -8.09 9.94
N GLY A 52 -4.70 -6.76 9.94
CA GLY A 52 -3.45 -6.06 10.21
C GLY A 52 -2.34 -6.27 9.17
N PHE A 53 -2.64 -6.89 8.02
CA PHE A 53 -1.63 -7.33 7.06
C PHE A 53 -2.11 -7.15 5.61
N GLY A 54 -2.05 -5.91 5.13
CA GLY A 54 -2.36 -5.54 3.74
C GLY A 54 -1.20 -5.73 2.77
N THR A 55 -1.40 -5.30 1.51
CA THR A 55 -0.43 -5.44 0.41
C THR A 55 0.93 -4.84 0.74
N ALA A 56 0.99 -3.65 1.36
CA ALA A 56 2.26 -3.00 1.66
C ALA A 56 3.07 -3.76 2.72
N CYS A 57 2.41 -4.29 3.75
CA CYS A 57 3.06 -5.11 4.77
C CYS A 57 3.54 -6.44 4.18
N HIS A 58 2.71 -7.09 3.37
CA HIS A 58 3.06 -8.36 2.72
C HIS A 58 4.25 -8.19 1.78
N LEU A 59 4.28 -7.13 0.97
CA LEU A 59 5.43 -6.83 0.12
C LEU A 59 6.68 -6.59 0.95
N GLY A 60 6.62 -5.72 1.97
CA GLY A 60 7.80 -5.36 2.77
C GLY A 60 8.42 -6.53 3.52
N VAL A 61 7.60 -7.44 4.05
CA VAL A 61 8.11 -8.65 4.72
C VAL A 61 8.81 -9.59 3.74
N LEU A 62 8.32 -9.72 2.50
CA LEU A 62 8.91 -10.62 1.51
C LEU A 62 10.15 -10.03 0.80
N THR A 63 10.23 -8.70 0.67
CA THR A 63 11.36 -8.02 0.04
C THR A 63 12.42 -7.53 1.01
N ASP A 64 12.13 -7.60 2.32
CA ASP A 64 12.93 -7.02 3.40
C ASP A 64 13.21 -5.51 3.18
N LEU A 65 12.21 -4.80 2.63
CA LEU A 65 12.27 -3.37 2.37
C LEU A 65 11.21 -2.61 3.17
N PRO A 66 11.55 -1.42 3.71
CA PRO A 66 10.55 -0.52 4.29
C PRO A 66 9.44 -0.21 3.29
N CYS A 67 8.19 -0.39 3.69
CA CYS A 67 7.02 -0.18 2.83
C CYS A 67 5.98 0.72 3.50
N ILE A 68 5.46 1.68 2.74
CA ILE A 68 4.36 2.56 3.14
C ILE A 68 3.17 2.28 2.22
N GLY A 69 2.02 1.94 2.82
CA GLY A 69 0.76 1.80 2.10
C GLY A 69 0.10 3.16 1.90
N VAL A 70 -0.10 3.56 0.65
CA VAL A 70 -0.77 4.81 0.24
C VAL A 70 -2.10 4.45 -0.41
N ALA A 71 -3.14 4.31 0.42
CA ALA A 71 -4.48 3.99 -0.07
C ALA A 71 -5.26 5.26 -0.45
N LYS A 72 -5.95 5.21 -1.60
CA LYS A 72 -6.78 6.31 -2.11
C LYS A 72 -8.14 6.44 -1.43
N ASN A 73 -8.60 5.38 -0.78
CA ASN A 73 -9.88 5.32 -0.08
C ASN A 73 -9.67 4.76 1.33
N LEU A 74 -10.40 5.30 2.30
CA LEU A 74 -10.43 4.75 3.66
C LEU A 74 -11.01 3.33 3.63
N LEU A 75 -10.23 2.37 4.11
CA LEU A 75 -10.73 1.04 4.39
C LEU A 75 -11.41 1.03 5.76
N GLN A 76 -12.69 0.68 5.79
CA GLN A 76 -13.49 0.65 7.01
C GLN A 76 -13.23 -0.64 7.79
N VAL A 77 -12.26 -0.59 8.69
CA VAL A 77 -11.84 -1.69 9.57
C VAL A 77 -11.71 -1.17 11.00
N ASP A 78 -11.83 -2.04 11.99
CA ASP A 78 -11.67 -1.70 13.41
C ASP A 78 -12.54 -0.51 13.88
N GLY A 79 -13.78 -0.43 13.37
CA GLY A 79 -14.72 0.64 13.72
C GLY A 79 -14.46 1.96 13.00
N LEU A 80 -13.48 2.04 12.10
CA LEU A 80 -13.29 3.20 11.23
C LEU A 80 -14.43 3.27 10.22
N VAL A 81 -15.14 4.39 10.24
CA VAL A 81 -16.26 4.66 9.34
C VAL A 81 -15.91 5.86 8.49
N ARG A 82 -16.29 5.82 7.21
CA ARG A 82 -16.14 6.97 6.31
C ARG A 82 -17.33 7.92 6.49
N ASP A 83 -17.36 8.62 7.62
CA ASP A 83 -18.40 9.60 7.95
C ASP A 83 -18.04 11.03 7.48
N GLU A 84 -18.93 11.99 7.76
CA GLU A 84 -18.73 13.39 7.39
C GLU A 84 -17.55 14.02 8.15
N LEU A 85 -17.39 13.70 9.43
CA LEU A 85 -16.27 14.17 10.26
C LEU A 85 -14.93 13.72 9.69
N HIS A 86 -14.82 12.45 9.27
CA HIS A 86 -13.62 11.94 8.61
C HIS A 86 -13.34 12.67 7.30
N ARG A 87 -14.36 12.96 6.49
CA ARG A 87 -14.17 13.74 5.25
C ARG A 87 -13.70 15.16 5.52
N GLU A 88 -14.22 15.80 6.58
CA GLU A 88 -13.82 17.15 6.97
C GLU A 88 -12.38 17.18 7.50
N GLN A 89 -11.98 16.21 8.32
CA GLN A 89 -10.58 16.06 8.78
C GLN A 89 -9.62 15.82 7.62
N VAL A 90 -10.00 14.95 6.68
CA VAL A 90 -9.22 14.70 5.48
C VAL A 90 -9.10 16.00 4.67
N ARG A 91 -10.21 16.69 4.39
CA ARG A 91 -10.22 17.97 3.67
C ARG A 91 -9.35 19.03 4.34
N SER A 92 -9.48 19.21 5.66
CA SER A 92 -8.68 20.19 6.41
C SER A 92 -7.21 19.84 6.48
N SER A 93 -6.86 18.55 6.51
CA SER A 93 -5.48 18.08 6.49
C SER A 93 -4.82 18.23 5.10
N TRP A 94 -5.58 18.02 4.02
CA TRP A 94 -5.14 18.33 2.64
C TRP A 94 -5.01 19.84 2.40
N ASP A 95 -5.91 20.65 2.95
CA ASP A 95 -5.80 22.11 2.92
C ASP A 95 -4.53 22.56 3.65
N LEU A 96 -4.17 21.93 4.77
CA LEU A 96 -2.90 22.22 5.46
C LEU A 96 -1.69 21.89 4.56
N PHE A 97 -1.68 20.74 3.89
CA PHE A 97 -0.61 20.36 2.95
C PHE A 97 -0.52 21.27 1.72
N LEU A 98 -1.66 21.80 1.25
CA LEU A 98 -1.72 22.80 0.17
C LEU A 98 -1.25 24.18 0.66
N VAL A 99 -1.64 24.63 1.85
CA VAL A 99 -1.24 25.93 2.43
C VAL A 99 0.25 25.99 2.77
N PHE A 100 0.90 24.86 3.07
CA PHE A 100 2.35 24.80 3.26
C PHE A 100 3.17 24.68 1.95
N ASN A 101 2.52 24.63 0.78
CA ASN A 101 3.16 24.53 -0.54
C ASN A 101 2.79 25.67 -1.51
N ILE A 102 2.40 26.84 -1.00
CA ILE A 102 2.27 28.10 -1.76
C ILE A 102 3.06 29.22 -1.11
#